data_AF-A0A8J8VUN6-F1
#
_entry.id   AF-A0A8J8VUN6-F1
#
_cell.length_a   1.000
_cell.length_b   1.000
_cell.length_c   1.000
_cell.angle_alpha   90.00
_cell.angle_beta   90.00
_cell.angle_gamma   90.00
#
_symmetry.space_group_name_H-M   'P 1'
#
loop_
_entity.id
_entity.type
_entity.pdbx_description
1 polymer ?
#
loop_
_entity_poly.entity_id
_entity_poly.type
_entity_poly.pdbx_seq_one_letter_code
_entity_poly.pdbx_strand_id
1 'polypeptide(L)'
;MSEKKLQQEDCNEDNLGPGILTLTTKRIAFDKTKSRVMDFSKSMGETLLDIPLSDIVRTWREGLIMKKACISVRTSSGEKVYKFGVFNVGGWVDGIQDAINEL
;
A
#
# COMPACT_ATOMS: atom_id res chain seq x y z
N MET A 1 -6.99 16.84 13.46
CA MET A 1 -5.58 16.95 13.04
C MET A 1 -5.49 16.83 11.51
N SER A 2 -4.55 17.55 10.90
CA SER A 2 -4.25 17.39 9.47
C SER A 2 -3.63 16.01 9.19
N GLU A 3 -3.91 15.43 8.03
CA GLU A 3 -3.32 14.16 7.60
C GLU A 3 -1.81 14.30 7.41
N LYS A 4 -1.02 13.35 7.95
CA LYS A 4 0.44 13.33 7.82
C LYS A 4 0.89 12.05 7.13
N LYS A 5 1.89 12.15 6.25
CA LYS A 5 2.55 10.99 5.64
C LYS A 5 3.46 10.31 6.68
N LEU A 6 3.31 9.00 6.84
CA LEU A 6 4.08 8.18 7.77
C LEU A 6 5.20 7.42 7.05
N GLN A 7 4.86 6.76 5.93
CA GLN A 7 5.81 5.98 5.12
C GLN A 7 5.42 6.04 3.65
N GLN A 8 6.41 5.97 2.75
CA GLN A 8 6.18 5.87 1.31
C GLN A 8 7.36 5.18 0.64
N GLU A 9 7.08 4.29 -0.31
CA GLU A 9 8.13 3.67 -1.13
C GLU A 9 7.61 3.17 -2.49
N ASP A 10 8.55 2.95 -3.41
CA ASP A 10 8.32 2.18 -4.63
C ASP A 10 8.04 0.71 -4.26
N CYS A 11 7.00 0.12 -4.85
CA CYS A 11 6.62 -1.26 -4.63
C CYS A 11 6.04 -1.91 -5.90
N ASN A 12 5.68 -3.19 -5.79
CA ASN A 12 4.92 -3.91 -6.80
C ASN A 12 3.71 -4.60 -6.17
N GLU A 13 2.50 -4.22 -6.57
CA GLU A 13 1.28 -4.93 -6.17
C GLU A 13 1.02 -6.06 -7.18
N ASP A 14 0.70 -7.26 -6.67
CA ASP A 14 0.65 -8.49 -7.48
C ASP A 14 -0.27 -8.41 -8.72
N ASN A 15 -1.37 -7.65 -8.65
CA ASN A 15 -2.33 -7.51 -9.74
C ASN A 15 -2.26 -6.14 -10.45
N LEU A 16 -1.92 -5.08 -9.72
CA LEU A 16 -1.89 -3.70 -10.24
C LEU A 16 -0.54 -3.32 -10.86
N GLY A 17 0.52 -4.05 -10.49
CA GLY A 17 1.88 -3.90 -10.99
C GLY A 17 2.70 -2.88 -10.19
N PRO A 18 3.73 -2.26 -10.82
CA PRO A 18 4.63 -1.34 -10.13
C PRO A 18 3.94 -0.01 -9.80
N GLY A 19 4.18 0.49 -8.60
CA GLY A 19 3.61 1.74 -8.12
C GLY A 19 4.31 2.26 -6.88
N ILE A 20 3.74 3.32 -6.30
CA ILE A 20 4.19 3.92 -5.05
C ILE A 20 3.12 3.66 -4.00
N LEU A 21 3.50 2.99 -2.91
CA LEU A 21 2.64 2.78 -1.75
C LEU A 21 2.90 3.89 -0.74
N THR A 22 1.84 4.50 -0.21
CA THR A 22 1.91 5.58 0.77
C THR A 22 1.01 5.26 1.95
N LEU A 23 1.57 5.27 3.16
CA LEU A 23 0.82 5.24 4.41
C LEU A 23 0.76 6.65 5.00
N THR A 24 -0.44 7.06 5.39
CA THR A 24 -0.68 8.29 6.15
C THR A 24 -1.36 7.97 7.48
N THR A 25 -1.54 8.98 8.33
CA THR A 25 -2.34 8.87 9.56
C THR A 25 -3.84 8.64 9.32
N LYS A 26 -4.28 8.48 8.06
CA LYS A 26 -5.70 8.29 7.72
C LYS A 26 -5.97 7.17 6.73
N ARG A 27 -5.00 6.84 5.86
CA ARG A 27 -5.22 5.91 4.76
C ARG A 27 -3.93 5.26 4.25
N ILE A 28 -4.12 4.18 3.50
CA ILE A 28 -3.14 3.64 2.56
C ILE A 28 -3.57 4.04 1.15
N ALA A 29 -2.65 4.64 0.40
CA ALA A 29 -2.84 4.96 -1.02
C ALA A 29 -1.81 4.22 -1.87
N PHE A 30 -2.22 3.80 -3.07
CA PHE A 30 -1.34 3.23 -4.08
C PHE A 30 -1.51 3.95 -5.41
N ASP A 31 -0.40 4.55 -5.87
CA ASP A 31 -0.32 5.27 -7.14
C ASP A 31 0.42 4.44 -8.16
N LYS A 32 -0.22 4.12 -9.30
CA LYS A 32 0.43 3.38 -10.37
C LYS A 32 1.45 4.27 -11.06
N THR A 33 2.69 3.79 -11.17
CA THR A 33 3.71 4.50 -11.96
C THR A 33 3.44 4.26 -13.45
N LYS A 34 3.45 5.32 -14.26
CA LYS A 34 3.37 5.19 -15.73
C LYS A 34 4.80 5.15 -16.27
N SER A 35 5.21 4.02 -16.83
CA SER A 35 6.37 3.96 -17.71
C SER A 35 5.96 4.49 -19.08
N ARG A 36 6.26 5.75 -19.39
CA ARG A 36 6.26 6.19 -20.80
C ARG A 36 7.54 5.62 -21.41
N VAL A 37 7.42 4.60 -22.26
CA VAL A 37 8.52 3.83 -22.89
C VAL A 37 9.47 4.67 -23.77
N MET A 38 9.31 6.00 -23.79
CA MET A 38 9.99 6.92 -24.69
C MET A 38 10.87 7.95 -23.95
N ASP A 39 10.69 8.10 -22.64
CA ASP A 39 11.43 9.04 -21.80
C ASP A 39 11.54 8.42 -20.40
N PHE A 40 12.76 8.18 -19.93
CA PHE A 40 13.10 7.57 -18.64
C PHE A 40 12.74 8.46 -17.42
N SER A 41 11.62 9.18 -17.46
CA SER A 41 11.08 9.98 -16.36
C SER A 41 9.88 9.25 -15.70
N LYS A 42 10.05 8.80 -14.45
CA LYS A 42 8.94 8.25 -13.65
C LYS A 42 8.10 9.42 -13.12
N SER A 43 6.91 9.65 -13.67
CA SER A 43 5.91 10.55 -13.07
C SER A 43 4.94 9.73 -12.19
N MET A 44 4.57 10.27 -11.02
CA MET A 44 3.45 9.76 -10.20
C MET A 44 2.19 9.75 -11.07
N GLY A 45 1.62 8.56 -11.31
CA GLY A 45 0.52 8.36 -12.25
C GLY A 45 -0.86 8.46 -11.59
N GLU A 46 -1.71 7.46 -11.82
CA GLU A 46 -3.10 7.38 -11.35
C GLU A 46 -3.19 6.70 -9.98
N THR A 47 -3.90 7.29 -9.02
CA THR A 47 -4.23 6.66 -7.74
C THR A 47 -5.23 5.53 -7.98
N LEU A 48 -4.78 4.28 -7.83
CA LEU A 48 -5.64 3.11 -8.03
C LEU A 48 -6.26 2.61 -6.73
N LEU A 49 -5.62 2.86 -5.59
CA LEU A 49 -6.15 2.53 -4.27
C LEU A 49 -6.10 3.76 -3.38
N ASP A 50 -7.21 4.01 -2.69
CA ASP A 50 -7.36 5.02 -1.65
C ASP A 50 -8.21 4.39 -0.55
N ILE A 51 -7.52 3.78 0.44
CA ILE A 51 -8.13 2.90 1.44
C ILE A 51 -8.02 3.57 2.82
N PRO A 52 -9.12 4.02 3.42
CA PRO A 52 -9.14 4.48 4.80
C PRO A 52 -8.60 3.41 5.75
N LEU A 53 -7.84 3.80 6.78
CA LEU A 53 -7.33 2.85 7.78
C LEU A 53 -8.46 2.11 8.51
N SER A 54 -9.63 2.76 8.68
CA SER A 54 -10.84 2.16 9.27
C SER A 54 -11.39 0.97 8.48
N ASP A 55 -11.07 0.87 7.20
CA ASP A 55 -11.55 -0.20 6.31
C ASP A 55 -10.56 -1.37 6.23
N ILE A 56 -9.36 -1.24 6.81
CA ILE A 56 -8.37 -2.32 6.88
C ILE A 56 -8.80 -3.30 7.98
N VAL A 57 -9.02 -4.55 7.59
CA VAL A 57 -9.46 -5.62 8.49
C VAL A 57 -8.26 -6.29 9.17
N ARG A 58 -7.19 -6.55 8.42
CA ARG A 58 -5.93 -7.10 8.96
C ARG A 58 -4.75 -6.83 8.06
N THR A 59 -3.55 -6.88 8.64
CA THR A 59 -2.27 -6.85 7.92
C THR A 59 -1.41 -8.05 8.30
N TRP A 60 -0.62 -8.58 7.36
CA TRP A 60 0.27 -9.71 7.63
C TRP A 60 1.42 -9.78 6.62
N ARG A 61 2.41 -10.60 6.95
CA ARG A 61 3.54 -10.94 6.07
C ARG A 61 3.23 -12.26 5.37
N GLU A 62 3.37 -12.31 4.06
CA GLU A 62 3.18 -13.54 3.28
C GLU A 62 4.45 -13.89 2.50
N GLY A 63 4.71 -15.19 2.30
CA GLY A 63 5.84 -15.68 1.50
C GLY A 63 7.10 -16.01 2.31
N LEU A 64 7.84 -17.02 1.85
CA LEU A 64 9.10 -17.47 2.49
C LEU A 64 10.33 -16.84 1.82
N ILE A 65 10.33 -16.76 0.48
CA ILE A 65 11.45 -16.28 -0.33
C ILE A 65 11.20 -14.84 -0.78
N MET A 66 10.08 -14.59 -1.47
CA MET A 66 9.68 -13.25 -1.88
C MET A 66 8.56 -12.75 -0.95
N LYS A 67 8.97 -12.15 0.17
CA LYS A 67 8.06 -11.68 1.22
C LYS A 67 7.20 -10.51 0.71
N LYS A 68 5.94 -10.49 1.13
CA LYS A 68 4.94 -9.47 0.77
C LYS A 68 4.34 -8.87 2.04
N ALA A 69 4.06 -7.57 2.01
CA ALA A 69 3.16 -6.93 2.95
C ALA A 69 1.74 -7.06 2.41
N CYS A 70 0.87 -7.73 3.15
CA CYS A 70 -0.50 -7.99 2.75
C CYS A 70 -1.46 -7.19 3.61
N ILE A 71 -2.47 -6.62 2.97
CA ILE A 71 -3.59 -5.98 3.65
C ILE A 71 -4.88 -6.61 3.16
N SER A 72 -5.83 -6.80 4.06
CA SER A 72 -7.20 -7.09 3.68
C SER A 72 -8.12 -5.94 4.05
N VAL A 73 -9.04 -5.64 3.14
CA VAL A 73 -9.83 -4.42 3.15
C VAL A 73 -11.29 -4.81 3.04
N ARG A 74 -12.11 -4.22 3.89
CA ARG A 74 -13.57 -4.34 3.82
C ARG A 74 -14.07 -3.57 2.60
N THR A 75 -14.89 -4.23 1.79
CA THR A 75 -15.57 -3.64 0.65
C THR A 75 -17.07 -3.90 0.76
N SER A 76 -17.87 -3.23 -0.07
CA SER A 76 -19.31 -3.48 -0.17
C SER A 76 -19.66 -4.92 -0.57
N SER A 77 -18.72 -5.65 -1.19
CA SER A 77 -18.91 -7.01 -1.68
C SER A 77 -18.20 -8.08 -0.83
N GLY A 78 -17.62 -7.71 0.32
CA GLY A 78 -16.89 -8.64 1.20
C GLY A 78 -15.51 -8.13 1.60
N GLU A 79 -14.50 -8.98 1.52
CA GLU A 79 -13.11 -8.64 1.85
C GLU A 79 -12.23 -8.81 0.60
N LYS A 80 -11.39 -7.82 0.32
CA LYS A 80 -10.42 -7.87 -0.78
C LYS A 80 -9.01 -7.78 -0.22
N VAL A 81 -8.11 -8.61 -0.76
CA VAL A 81 -6.70 -8.66 -0.35
C VAL A 81 -5.83 -8.01 -1.41
N TYR A 82 -4.89 -7.18 -0.95
CA TYR A 82 -3.83 -6.59 -1.76
C TYR A 82 -2.47 -7.04 -1.21
N LYS A 83 -1.53 -7.33 -2.11
CA LYS A 83 -0.22 -7.89 -1.75
C LYS A 83 0.88 -7.07 -2.38
N PHE A 84 1.68 -6.44 -1.54
CA PHE A 84 2.73 -5.51 -1.96
C PHE A 84 4.11 -6.13 -1.75
N GLY A 85 4.89 -6.23 -2.83
CA GLY A 85 6.33 -6.39 -2.78
C GLY A 85 6.97 -5.06 -2.43
N VAL A 86 7.37 -4.93 -1.17
CA VAL A 86 7.99 -3.76 -0.55
C VAL A 86 9.39 -4.13 -0.07
N PHE A 87 10.29 -3.15 0.08
CA PHE A 87 11.65 -3.36 0.57
C PHE A 87 11.64 -3.77 2.05
N ASN A 88 10.91 -3.04 2.89
CA ASN A 88 10.79 -3.34 4.33
C ASN A 88 9.41 -3.89 4.68
N VAL A 89 9.16 -5.16 4.35
CA VAL A 89 7.89 -5.85 4.60
C VAL A 89 7.45 -5.77 6.08
N GLY A 90 8.38 -5.97 7.01
CA GLY A 90 8.08 -5.89 8.44
C GLY A 90 7.63 -4.50 8.86
N GLY A 91 8.42 -3.48 8.47
CA GLY A 91 8.09 -2.09 8.77
C GLY A 91 6.74 -1.63 8.21
N TRP A 92 6.35 -2.11 7.03
CA TRP A 92 5.02 -1.82 6.48
C TRP A 92 3.90 -2.47 7.29
N VAL A 93 4.00 -3.77 7.61
CA VAL A 93 2.95 -4.46 8.36
C VAL A 93 2.78 -3.86 9.75
N ASP A 94 3.90 -3.61 10.44
CA ASP A 94 3.92 -3.07 11.79
C ASP A 94 3.44 -1.59 11.77
N GLY A 95 3.94 -0.77 10.83
CA GLY A 95 3.57 0.63 10.70
C GLY A 95 2.10 0.87 10.34
N ILE A 96 1.49 -0.01 9.52
CA ILE A 96 0.04 0.06 9.25
C ILE A 96 -0.74 -0.29 10.51
N GLN A 97 -0.33 -1.32 11.26
CA GLN A 97 -1.01 -1.72 12.48
C GLN A 97 -0.94 -0.62 13.56
N ASP A 98 0.22 0.02 13.71
CA ASP A 98 0.40 1.14 14.62
C ASP A 98 -0.49 2.32 14.21
N ALA A 99 -0.53 2.67 12.92
CA ALA A 99 -1.39 3.73 12.41
C ALA A 99 -2.89 3.44 12.63
N ILE A 100 -3.33 2.18 12.54
CA ILE A 100 -4.70 1.77 12.86
C ILE A 100 -4.99 1.91 14.36
N ASN A 101 -4.03 1.57 15.22
CA ASN A 101 -4.19 1.65 16.68
C ASN A 101 -4.28 3.10 17.19
N GLU A 102 -3.78 4.07 16.42
CA GLU A 102 -3.82 5.50 16.72
C GLU A 102 -5.05 6.26 16.18
N LEU A 103 -5.98 5.55 15.51
CA LEU A 103 -7.21 6.14 14.93
C LEU A 103 -8.15 6.78 15.98
#